data_AF-A0A8T4TBK7-F1
#
_entry.id   AF-A0A8T4TBK7-F1
#
_cell.length_a   1.000
_cell.length_b   1.000
_cell.length_c   1.000
_cell.angle_alpha   90.00
_cell.angle_beta   90.00
_cell.angle_gamma   90.00
#
_symmetry.space_group_name_H-M   'P 1'
#
loop_
_entity.id
_entity.type
_entity.pdbx_description
1 polymer ?
#
loop_
_entity_poly.entity_id
_entity_poly.type
_entity_poly.pdbx_seq_one_letter_code
_entity_poly.pdbx_strand_id
1 'polypeptide(L)' 'MVEDFLKKNRDMPMKISDIRKGLPKQVMHQTLKLILEYLWRSGKIIYGSKGIQWIYEEPEHIKKFAKDTLEV' A
#
# COMPACT_ATOMS: atom_id res chain seq x y z
N MET A 1 -0.83 -0.80 -8.61
CA MET A 1 -1.91 0.22 -8.67
C MET A 1 -2.39 0.65 -7.28
N VAL A 2 -3.09 -0.19 -6.51
CA VAL A 2 -3.55 0.18 -5.14
C VAL A 2 -2.37 0.29 -4.19
N GLU A 3 -1.49 -0.71 -4.18
CA GLU A 3 -0.26 -0.70 -3.37
C GLU A 3 0.61 0.54 -3.68
N ASP A 4 0.89 0.81 -4.96
CA ASP A 4 1.68 1.98 -5.36
C ASP A 4 1.02 3.31 -4.98
N PHE A 5 -0.30 3.39 -5.11
CA PHE A 5 -1.05 4.58 -4.70
C PHE A 5 -0.91 4.82 -3.20
N LEU A 6 -1.07 3.78 -2.38
CA LEU A 6 -0.91 3.89 -0.92
C LEU A 6 0.53 4.21 -0.52
N LYS A 7 1.53 3.60 -1.17
CA LYS A 7 2.96 3.90 -0.96
C LYS A 7 3.30 5.36 -1.25
N LYS A 8 2.80 5.90 -2.37
CA LYS A 8 3.03 7.29 -2.78
C LYS A 8 2.34 8.31 -1.88
N ASN A 9 1.27 7.91 -1.20
CA ASN A 9 0.50 8.76 -0.29
C ASN A 9 0.67 8.33 1.17
N ARG A 10 1.84 7.80 1.55
CA ARG A 10 2.10 7.26 2.89
C ARG A 10 2.11 8.32 4.01
N ASP A 11 2.24 9.59 3.63
CA ASP A 11 2.41 10.71 4.55
C ASP A 11 1.17 11.02 5.39
N MET A 12 -0.02 10.60 4.95
CA MET A 12 -1.26 10.79 5.71
C MET A 12 -2.22 9.59 5.60
N PRO A 13 -2.99 9.28 6.66
CA PRO A 13 -4.08 8.33 6.58
C PRO A 13 -5.18 8.80 5.61
N MET A 14 -5.76 7.87 4.86
CA MET A 14 -6.81 8.14 3.87
C MET A 14 -8.06 7.31 4.11
N LYS A 15 -9.24 7.86 3.83
CA LYS A 15 -10.49 7.07 3.85
C LYS A 15 -10.57 6.19 2.61
N ILE A 16 -11.30 5.07 2.70
CA ILE A 16 -11.54 4.16 1.55
C ILE A 16 -12.14 4.92 0.34
N SER A 17 -13.01 5.90 0.59
CA SER A 17 -13.60 6.75 -0.46
C SER A 17 -12.55 7.55 -1.22
N ASP A 18 -11.54 8.07 -0.53
CA ASP A 18 -10.51 8.94 -1.11
C ASP A 18 -9.51 8.09 -1.88
N ILE A 19 -9.15 6.93 -1.33
CA ILE A 19 -8.35 5.91 -2.02
C ILE A 19 -9.03 5.54 -3.33
N ARG A 20 -10.31 5.17 -3.30
CA ARG A 20 -11.05 4.76 -4.52
C ARG A 20 -11.10 5.85 -5.59
N LYS A 21 -11.25 7.13 -5.19
CA LYS A 21 -11.26 8.28 -6.12
C LYS A 21 -9.89 8.55 -6.74
N GLY A 22 -8.81 8.34 -5.98
CA GLY A 22 -7.44 8.59 -6.44
C GLY A 22 -6.85 7.47 -7.31
N LEU A 23 -7.50 6.30 -7.38
CA LEU A 23 -7.02 5.22 -8.24
C LEU A 23 -7.26 5.56 -9.72
N PRO A 24 -6.28 5.28 -10.61
CA PRO A 24 -6.38 5.59 -12.03
C PRO A 24 -7.47 4.80 -12.75
N LYS A 25 -7.91 3.67 -12.17
CA LYS A 25 -9.09 2.91 -12.60
C LYS A 25 -10.06 2.80 -11.43
N GLN A 26 -11.36 2.93 -11.73
CA GLN A 26 -12.40 2.74 -10.73
C GLN A 26 -12.48 1.26 -10.32
N VAL A 27 -11.73 0.91 -9.28
CA VAL A 27 -11.80 -0.41 -8.65
C VAL A 27 -13.14 -0.53 -7.93
N MET A 28 -13.81 -1.66 -8.11
CA MET A 28 -15.03 -1.98 -7.38
C MET A 28 -14.77 -1.96 -5.88
N HIS A 29 -15.73 -1.44 -5.09
CA HIS A 29 -15.58 -1.31 -3.64
C HIS A 29 -15.19 -2.62 -2.95
N GLN A 30 -15.74 -3.74 -3.43
CA GLN A 30 -15.52 -5.06 -2.83
C GLN A 30 -14.11 -5.56 -3.12
N THR A 31 -13.64 -5.36 -4.35
CA THR A 31 -12.26 -5.66 -4.73
C THR A 31 -11.29 -4.79 -3.95
N LEU A 32 -11.58 -3.50 -3.76
CA LEU A 32 -10.74 -2.61 -2.96
C LEU A 32 -10.66 -3.08 -1.51
N LYS A 33 -11.79 -3.44 -0.89
CA LYS A 33 -11.81 -4.01 0.46
C LYS A 33 -10.95 -5.27 0.57
N LEU A 34 -11.06 -6.20 -0.38
CA LEU A 34 -10.26 -7.43 -0.38
C LEU A 34 -8.75 -7.12 -0.47
N ILE A 35 -8.37 -6.18 -1.33
CA ILE A 35 -6.97 -5.74 -1.45
C ILE A 35 -6.49 -5.12 -0.14
N LEU A 36 -7.28 -4.25 0.47
CA LEU A 36 -6.92 -3.60 1.74
C LEU A 36 -6.83 -4.63 2.89
N GLU A 37 -7.72 -5.62 2.93
CA GLU A 37 -7.62 -6.70 3.90
C GLU A 37 -6.34 -7.50 3.73
N TYR A 38 -5.99 -7.87 2.49
CA TYR A 38 -4.73 -8.56 2.19
C TYR A 38 -3.52 -7.74 2.65
N LEU A 39 -3.50 -6.44 2.32
CA LEU A 39 -2.40 -5.55 2.70
C LEU A 39 -2.28 -5.42 4.22
N TRP A 40 -3.40 -5.33 4.94
CA TRP A 40 -3.41 -5.26 6.40
C TRP A 40 -2.90 -6.56 7.03
N ARG A 41 -3.39 -7.72 6.56
CA ARG A 41 -2.90 -9.03 7.00
C ARG A 41 -1.41 -9.22 6.75
N SER A 42 -0.89 -8.64 5.66
CA SER A 42 0.55 -8.66 5.34
C SER A 42 1.38 -7.61 6.09
N GLY A 43 0.78 -6.82 6.98
CA GLY A 43 1.49 -5.79 7.76
C GLY A 43 1.90 -4.55 6.95
N LYS A 44 1.38 -4.38 5.73
CA LYS A 44 1.74 -3.26 4.84
C LYS A 44 1.03 -1.97 5.16
N ILE A 45 -0.19 -2.09 5.70
CA ILE A 45 -1.04 -0.96 6.08
C ILE A 45 -1.59 -1.16 7.49
N ILE A 46 -2.08 -0.08 8.08
CA ILE A 46 -2.87 -0.09 9.32
C ILE A 46 -4.22 0.60 9.12
N TYR A 47 -5.22 0.14 9.87
CA TYR A 47 -6.49 0.86 10.04
C TYR A 47 -6.42 1.69 11.32
N GLY A 48 -6.61 3.00 11.20
CA GLY A 48 -6.71 3.92 12.33
C GLY A 48 -8.00 4.73 12.29
N SER A 49 -8.24 5.51 13.36
CA SER A 49 -9.43 6.38 13.46
C SER A 49 -9.54 7.41 12.35
N LYS A 50 -8.40 7.83 11.78
CA LYS A 50 -8.33 8.81 10.67
C LYS A 50 -8.39 8.17 9.28
N GLY A 51 -8.32 6.84 9.17
CA GLY A 51 -8.32 6.12 7.90
C GLY A 51 -7.23 5.05 7.83
N ILE A 52 -6.84 4.72 6.60
CA ILE A 52 -5.86 3.70 6.26
C ILE A 52 -4.54 4.38 5.94
N GLN A 53 -3.44 3.86 6.51
CA GLN A 53 -2.10 4.38 6.27
C GLN A 53 -1.15 3.27 5.86
N TRP A 54 -0.28 3.55 4.90
CA TRP A 54 0.84 2.69 4.52
C TRP A 54 1.97 2.82 5.54
N ILE A 55 2.45 1.70 6.08
CA ILE A 55 3.49 1.68 7.12
C ILE A 55 4.73 0.88 6.75
N TYR A 56 4.67 0.11 5.66
CA TYR A 56 5.78 -0.77 5.32
C TYR A 56 6.92 -0.02 4.64
N GLU A 57 8.12 -0.22 5.18
CA GLU A 57 9.37 0.19 4.57
C GLU A 57 10.23 -1.05 4.36
N GLU A 58 10.68 -1.24 3.14
CA GLU A 58 11.53 -2.38 2.82
C GLU A 58 12.90 -2.22 3.48
N PRO A 59 13.36 -3.21 4.26
CA PRO A 59 14.64 -3.13 4.95
C PRO A 59 15.81 -2.94 3.99
N GLU A 60 16.76 -2.09 4.38
CA GLU A 60 17.85 -1.66 3.50
C GLU A 60 18.79 -2.80 3.07
N HIS A 61 18.97 -3.81 3.93
CA HIS A 61 19.73 -5.01 3.60
C HIS A 61 19.05 -5.86 2.50
N ILE A 62 17.71 -5.90 2.47
CA ILE A 62 16.95 -6.59 1.41
C ILE A 62 17.10 -5.83 0.09
N LYS A 63 17.01 -4.49 0.12
CA LYS A 63 17.25 -3.66 -1.06
C LYS A 63 18.63 -3.88 -1.66
N LYS A 64 19.67 -3.95 -0.82
CA LYS A 64 21.05 -4.22 -1.25
C LYS A 64 21.18 -5.62 -1.86
N PHE A 65 20.70 -6.64 -1.17
CA PHE A 65 20.73 -8.02 -1.66
C PHE A 65 20.02 -8.19 -3.01
N ALA A 66 18.85 -7.57 -3.18
CA ALA A 66 18.10 -7.60 -4.43
C ALA A 66 18.87 -6.92 -5.58
N LYS A 67 19.57 -5.82 -5.31
CA LYS A 67 20.41 -5.14 -6.30
C LYS A 67 21.59 -6.00 -6.70
N ASP A 68 22.32 -6.54 -5.73
CA ASP A 68 23.55 -7.31 -5.96
C ASP A 68 23.26 -8.64 -6.70
N THR A 69 22.07 -9.24 -6.50
CA THR A 69 21.68 -10.49 -7.16
C THR A 69 21.23 -10.30 -8.62
N LEU A 70 20.80 -9.09 -9.01
CA LEU A 70 20.31 -8.78 -10.35
C LEU A 70 21.41 -8.20 -11.28
N GLU A 71 22.62 -7.97 -10.76
CA GLU A 71 23.81 -7.57 -11.52
C GLU A 71 24.61 -8.80 -12.02
N VAL A 72 23.93 -9.78 -12.64
CA VAL A 72 24.54 -10.96 -13.30
C VAL A 72 24.20 -10.99 -14.80
#